data_AF-A0A9P5G904-F1
#
_entry.id   AF-A0A9P5G904-F1
#
_cell.length_a   1.000
_cell.length_b   1.000
_cell.length_c   1.000
_cell.angle_alpha   90.00
_cell.angle_beta   90.00
_cell.angle_gamma   90.00
#
_symmetry.space_group_name_H-M   'P 1'
#
loop_
_entity.id
_entity.type
_entity.pdbx_description
1 polymer ?
#
loop_
_entity_poly.entity_id
_entity_poly.type
_entity_poly.pdbx_seq_one_letter_code
_entity_poly.pdbx_strand_id
1 'polypeptide(L)'
;MFFKINRKNEYYLLNNINFPLSEEDQKLTNERFPVGTLIDGELVLSVPKSGSGPKELTYLVFDCIAFHRKLLAKRTFDKRLAYFRGKLYQPYIEALKRRAPNLPPPPFDIKFKNMEFSYGIPVIFQNMKKLRHISDGLIFTSREAPYVFKTDEMILKWKPPSQNTVDFLLSLEFPLVNQDGEEFLDYDAKPICHLKIWMGNERYQLVETMYLTDDEWEQLKSLNEPLDDRIVECYQDEKHRWRYMRFRDDKDNGNHFTIFSKVINSIEDCVTKEELFSACDSIKKHWKIRQKLADDRMRAEHERHRAEKAKWQREQERRHAQLHHSNDAVDPEKRKGEFIDSEQDPKKPKV
;
A
#
# COMPACT_ATOMS: atom_id res chain seq x y z
N MET A 1 14.20 -1.56 20.86
CA MET A 1 14.83 -2.09 19.64
C MET A 1 13.87 -1.87 18.47
N PHE A 2 14.38 -1.56 17.29
CA PHE A 2 13.58 -1.36 16.08
C PHE A 2 13.98 -2.39 15.03
N PHE A 3 13.00 -2.93 14.32
CA PHE A 3 13.22 -3.99 13.34
C PHE A 3 12.55 -3.62 12.01
N LYS A 4 13.16 -4.06 10.90
CA LYS A 4 12.49 -4.22 9.61
C LYS A 4 12.16 -5.69 9.42
N ILE A 5 10.96 -5.98 8.92
CA ILE A 5 10.49 -7.34 8.68
C ILE A 5 10.21 -7.47 7.19
N ASN A 6 10.69 -8.53 6.54
CA ASN A 6 10.39 -8.78 5.13
C ASN A 6 9.26 -9.80 4.94
N ARG A 7 8.88 -10.04 3.69
CA ARG A 7 7.81 -11.00 3.33
C ARG A 7 8.10 -12.44 3.75
N LYS A 8 9.37 -12.82 3.91
CA LYS A 8 9.80 -14.15 4.42
C LYS A 8 9.77 -14.24 5.94
N ASN A 9 9.26 -13.21 6.63
CA ASN A 9 9.25 -13.09 8.08
C ASN A 9 10.66 -13.07 8.70
N GLU A 10 11.64 -12.52 7.97
CA GLU A 10 13.00 -12.32 8.46
C GLU A 10 13.12 -10.94 9.12
N TYR A 11 13.75 -10.89 10.30
CA TYR A 11 13.85 -9.69 11.13
C TYR A 11 15.25 -9.11 11.06
N TYR A 12 15.34 -7.84 10.70
CA TYR A 12 16.60 -7.10 10.60
C TYR A 12 16.61 -6.00 11.65
N LEU A 13 17.56 -6.07 12.59
CA LEU A 13 17.74 -5.04 13.61
C LEU A 13 18.18 -3.73 12.95
N LEU A 14 17.52 -2.63 13.31
CA LEU A 14 17.85 -1.28 12.85
C LEU A 14 18.60 -0.52 13.96
N ASN A 15 19.80 -0.06 13.63
CA ASN A 15 20.61 0.80 14.47
C ASN A 15 20.45 2.28 14.09
N ASN A 16 20.81 3.18 14.99
CA ASN A 16 20.85 4.65 14.78
C ASN A 16 19.51 5.31 14.42
N ILE A 17 18.40 4.62 14.66
CA ILE A 17 17.03 5.12 14.46
C ILE A 17 16.24 5.05 15.76
N ASN A 18 15.47 6.10 16.07
CA ASN A 18 14.68 6.20 17.29
C ASN A 18 13.37 6.91 17.00
N PHE A 19 12.25 6.35 17.46
CA PHE A 19 10.92 6.95 17.35
C PHE A 19 10.40 7.30 18.74
N PRO A 20 10.69 8.49 19.30
CA PRO A 20 10.18 8.84 20.62
C PRO A 20 8.67 9.05 20.62
N LEU A 21 8.03 8.84 21.77
CA LEU A 21 6.67 9.30 22.02
C LEU A 21 6.63 10.84 22.17
N SER A 22 5.46 11.44 21.94
CA SER A 22 5.25 12.85 22.29
C SER A 22 5.41 13.08 23.79
N GLU A 23 5.73 14.30 24.23
CA GLU A 23 5.88 14.60 25.67
C GLU A 23 4.62 14.29 26.48
N GLU A 24 3.44 14.53 25.89
CA GLU A 24 2.15 14.18 26.48
C GLU A 24 2.00 12.66 26.65
N ASP A 25 2.28 11.90 25.59
CA ASP A 25 2.18 10.44 25.64
C ASP A 25 3.23 9.83 26.59
N GLN A 26 4.42 10.42 26.71
CA GLN A 26 5.44 9.99 27.68
C GLN A 26 4.94 10.18 29.12
N LYS A 27 4.31 11.32 29.44
CA LYS A 27 3.72 11.56 30.77
C LYS A 27 2.58 10.59 31.09
N LEU A 28 1.75 10.28 30.08
CA LEU A 28 0.60 9.38 30.26
C LEU A 28 1.01 7.91 30.42
N THR A 29 2.01 7.46 29.66
CA THR A 29 2.40 6.05 29.59
C THR A 29 3.58 5.68 30.48
N ASN A 30 4.33 6.69 30.96
CA ASN A 30 5.63 6.53 31.61
C ASN A 30 6.66 5.76 30.74
N GLU A 31 6.51 5.82 29.41
CA GLU A 31 7.42 5.21 28.45
C GLU A 31 7.99 6.26 27.49
N ARG A 32 9.26 6.11 27.11
CA ARG A 32 9.93 7.04 26.18
C ARG A 32 9.66 6.74 24.70
N PHE A 33 9.41 5.46 24.38
CA PHE A 33 9.29 4.96 23.02
C PHE A 33 8.02 4.13 22.86
N PRO A 34 7.40 4.09 21.68
CA PRO A 34 6.17 3.33 21.47
C PRO A 34 6.49 1.84 21.32
N VAL A 35 6.07 1.03 22.29
CA VAL A 35 6.24 -0.43 22.28
C VAL A 35 5.07 -1.10 21.56
N GLY A 36 5.31 -2.13 20.74
CA GLY A 36 4.23 -2.81 20.01
C GLY A 36 3.60 -1.94 18.92
N THR A 37 4.43 -1.20 18.19
CA THR A 37 4.05 -0.41 17.01
C THR A 37 4.47 -1.14 15.75
N LEU A 38 3.58 -1.21 14.77
CA LEU A 38 3.82 -1.84 13.49
C LEU A 38 3.31 -0.94 12.36
N ILE A 39 4.22 -0.54 11.47
CA ILE A 39 3.94 0.27 10.28
C ILE A 39 4.25 -0.53 9.02
N ASP A 40 3.50 -0.25 7.96
CA ASP A 40 3.65 -0.89 6.67
C ASP A 40 4.23 0.11 5.65
N GLY A 41 5.14 -0.36 4.81
CA GLY A 41 5.93 0.49 3.95
C GLY A 41 6.87 -0.25 3.01
N GLU A 42 7.51 0.50 2.13
CA GLU A 42 8.47 0.01 1.16
C GLU A 42 9.80 0.75 1.28
N LEU A 43 10.92 0.03 1.20
CA LEU A 43 12.24 0.62 1.17
C LEU A 43 12.67 0.80 -0.29
N VAL A 44 12.74 2.05 -0.73
CA VAL A 44 13.11 2.40 -2.10
C VAL A 44 14.50 3.00 -2.16
N LEU A 45 15.19 2.72 -3.25
CA LEU A 45 16.47 3.31 -3.60
C LEU A 45 16.22 4.43 -4.62
N SER A 46 16.45 5.67 -4.22
CA SER A 46 16.17 6.85 -5.04
C SER A 46 17.45 7.43 -5.65
N VAL A 47 17.37 7.90 -6.89
CA VAL A 47 18.41 8.73 -7.49
C VAL A 47 18.46 10.07 -6.71
N PRO A 48 19.65 10.62 -6.41
CA PRO A 48 19.77 11.90 -5.70
C PRO A 48 19.16 13.05 -6.50
N LYS A 49 18.72 14.12 -5.81
CA LYS A 49 18.09 15.29 -6.45
C LYS A 49 18.97 16.00 -7.46
N SER A 50 20.28 15.99 -7.23
CA SER A 50 21.31 16.55 -8.10
C SER A 50 21.48 15.79 -9.42
N GLY A 51 20.91 14.59 -9.55
CA GLY A 51 21.13 13.70 -10.69
C GLY A 51 22.48 12.97 -10.67
N SER A 52 23.45 13.48 -9.89
CA SER A 52 24.76 12.88 -9.66
C SER A 52 25.01 12.63 -8.17
N GLY A 53 25.61 11.48 -7.83
CA GLY A 53 25.93 11.09 -6.45
C GLY A 53 25.40 9.71 -6.05
N PRO A 54 25.64 9.28 -4.80
CA PRO A 54 25.17 7.99 -4.30
C PRO A 54 23.65 7.96 -4.20
N LYS A 55 23.06 6.79 -4.46
CA LYS A 55 21.61 6.60 -4.32
C LYS A 55 21.18 6.74 -2.85
N GLU A 56 20.01 7.34 -2.63
CA GLU A 56 19.43 7.61 -1.30
C GLU A 56 18.43 6.50 -0.93
N LEU A 57 18.57 5.91 0.26
CA LEU A 57 17.57 4.98 0.81
C LEU A 57 16.43 5.76 1.48
N THR A 58 15.20 5.47 1.08
CA THR A 58 14.00 6.06 1.69
C THR A 58 12.98 4.95 1.99
N TYR A 59 12.46 4.92 3.22
CA TYR A 59 11.32 4.11 3.61
C TYR A 59 10.03 4.91 3.43
N LEU A 60 9.23 4.54 2.43
CA LEU A 60 7.93 5.12 2.14
C LEU A 60 6.85 4.38 2.92
N VAL A 61 6.30 5.03 3.93
CA VAL A 61 5.24 4.46 4.77
C VAL A 61 3.89 4.71 4.12
N PHE A 62 3.08 3.65 4.04
CA PHE A 62 1.74 3.72 3.45
C PHE A 62 0.63 3.17 4.38
N ASP A 63 0.93 2.53 5.52
CA ASP A 63 -0.09 2.17 6.52
C ASP A 63 0.49 2.09 7.96
N CYS A 64 -0.40 2.06 8.97
CA CYS A 64 -0.09 1.90 10.38
C CYS A 64 -1.05 0.86 11.01
N ILE A 65 -0.52 -0.33 11.26
CA ILE A 65 -1.31 -1.49 11.68
C ILE A 65 -1.53 -1.49 13.19
N ALA A 66 -0.52 -1.08 13.95
CA ALA A 66 -0.58 -0.97 15.40
C ALA A 66 0.26 0.21 15.89
N PHE A 67 -0.18 0.85 16.97
CA PHE A 67 0.57 1.90 17.64
C PHE A 67 0.51 1.70 19.14
N HIS A 68 1.67 1.62 19.79
CA HIS A 68 1.79 1.52 21.25
C HIS A 68 0.85 0.45 21.87
N ARG A 69 1.01 -0.82 21.47
CA ARG A 69 0.19 -1.98 21.89
C ARG A 69 -1.30 -1.88 21.52
N LYS A 70 -1.73 -0.84 20.82
CA LYS A 70 -3.10 -0.70 20.31
C LYS A 70 -3.16 -1.14 18.85
N LEU A 71 -3.93 -2.20 18.60
CA LEU A 71 -4.23 -2.65 17.24
C LEU A 71 -5.15 -1.63 16.54
N LEU A 72 -4.73 -1.18 15.35
CA LEU A 72 -5.46 -0.22 14.53
C LEU A 72 -6.14 -0.87 13.31
N ALA A 73 -5.94 -2.16 13.07
CA ALA A 73 -6.45 -2.88 11.89
C ALA A 73 -7.96 -2.67 11.63
N LYS A 74 -8.79 -2.59 12.68
CA LYS A 74 -10.25 -2.36 12.54
C LYS A 74 -10.63 -0.90 12.22
N ARG A 75 -9.68 0.03 12.23
CA ARG A 75 -9.92 1.44 11.91
C ARG A 75 -9.83 1.64 10.40
N THR A 76 -10.54 2.65 9.90
CA THR A 76 -10.43 3.11 8.51
C THR A 76 -9.00 3.55 8.18
N PHE A 77 -8.62 3.42 6.92
CA PHE A 77 -7.27 3.70 6.43
C PHE A 77 -6.77 5.11 6.79
N ASP A 78 -7.63 6.13 6.64
CA ASP A 78 -7.30 7.52 6.98
C ASP A 78 -6.99 7.68 8.47
N LYS A 79 -7.73 6.99 9.35
CA LYS A 79 -7.44 6.96 10.79
C LYS A 79 -6.12 6.25 11.07
N ARG A 80 -5.84 5.11 10.43
CA ARG A 80 -4.55 4.40 10.58
C ARG A 80 -3.38 5.30 10.19
N LEU A 81 -3.45 5.96 9.03
CA LEU A 81 -2.44 6.92 8.59
C LEU A 81 -2.31 8.14 9.51
N ALA A 82 -3.41 8.65 10.07
CA ALA A 82 -3.38 9.75 11.02
C ALA A 82 -2.58 9.40 12.29
N TYR A 83 -2.67 8.15 12.78
CA TYR A 83 -1.83 7.67 13.88
C TYR A 83 -0.35 7.72 13.51
N PHE A 84 0.03 7.20 12.34
CA PHE A 84 1.43 7.30 11.90
C PHE A 84 1.89 8.76 11.79
N ARG A 85 1.11 9.63 11.14
CA ARG A 85 1.42 11.07 10.98
C ARG A 85 1.65 11.77 12.31
N GLY A 86 0.65 11.75 13.18
CA GLY A 86 0.66 12.55 14.40
C GLY A 86 1.44 11.91 15.54
N LYS A 87 1.33 10.59 15.72
CA LYS A 87 1.84 9.91 16.92
C LYS A 87 3.23 9.27 16.74
N LEU A 88 3.67 9.02 15.50
CA LEU A 88 4.99 8.42 15.24
C LEU A 88 5.92 9.33 14.44
N TYR A 89 5.48 9.82 13.29
CA TYR A 89 6.31 10.60 12.37
C TYR A 89 6.63 11.99 12.91
N GLN A 90 5.64 12.72 13.42
CA GLN A 90 5.87 14.07 13.93
C GLN A 90 6.89 14.10 15.10
N PRO A 91 6.76 13.27 16.15
CA PRO A 91 7.80 13.18 17.19
C PRO A 91 9.17 12.76 16.66
N TYR A 92 9.21 11.87 15.67
CA TYR A 92 10.46 11.45 15.01
C TYR A 92 11.17 12.62 14.33
N ILE A 93 10.47 13.41 13.53
CA ILE A 93 11.05 14.58 12.84
C ILE A 93 11.52 15.63 13.84
N GLU A 94 10.76 15.88 14.91
CA GLU A 94 11.17 16.80 15.98
C GLU A 94 12.44 16.34 16.69
N ALA A 95 12.56 15.04 16.95
CA ALA A 95 13.76 14.45 17.52
C ALA A 95 14.96 14.51 16.58
N LEU A 96 14.75 14.31 15.27
CA LEU A 96 15.80 14.47 14.27
C LEU A 96 16.33 15.90 14.21
N LYS A 97 15.46 16.91 14.28
CA LYS A 97 15.88 18.33 14.30
C LYS A 97 16.73 18.70 15.51
N ARG A 98 16.50 18.02 16.64
CA ARG A 98 17.26 18.20 17.89
C ARG A 98 18.46 17.25 18.00
N ARG A 99 18.69 16.40 17.00
CA ARG A 99 19.77 15.40 17.02
C ARG A 99 21.13 16.11 16.98
N ALA A 100 22.04 15.67 17.83
CA ALA A 100 23.40 16.20 17.86
C ALA A 100 24.12 15.90 16.51
N PRO A 101 24.80 16.87 15.89
CA PRO A 101 25.43 16.70 14.57
C PRO A 101 26.51 15.62 14.50
N ASN A 102 27.12 15.27 15.63
CA ASN A 102 28.17 14.25 15.75
C ASN A 102 27.65 12.81 15.79
N LEU A 103 26.33 12.61 15.93
CA LEU A 103 25.75 11.27 15.90
C LEU A 103 25.64 10.77 14.45
N PRO A 104 25.89 9.48 14.18
CA PRO A 104 25.66 8.90 12.87
C PRO A 104 24.23 9.18 12.37
N PRO A 105 23.99 9.39 11.08
CA PRO A 105 22.65 9.59 10.56
C PRO A 105 21.78 8.32 10.72
N PRO A 106 20.44 8.45 10.64
CA PRO A 106 19.56 7.30 10.46
C PRO A 106 19.96 6.48 9.22
N PRO A 107 19.66 5.17 9.19
CA PRO A 107 20.03 4.28 8.07
C PRO A 107 19.31 4.60 6.76
N PHE A 108 18.18 5.32 6.82
CA PHE A 108 17.39 5.77 5.67
C PHE A 108 16.47 6.92 6.07
N ASP A 109 16.03 7.67 5.07
CA ASP A 109 14.95 8.66 5.22
C ASP A 109 13.61 7.95 5.45
N ILE A 110 12.69 8.58 6.18
CA ILE A 110 11.31 8.12 6.30
C ILE A 110 10.41 9.18 5.70
N LYS A 111 9.51 8.79 4.80
CA LYS A 111 8.57 9.69 4.14
C LYS A 111 7.20 9.02 4.04
N PHE A 112 6.16 9.84 3.91
CA PHE A 112 4.83 9.32 3.54
C PHE A 112 4.83 8.96 2.07
N LYS A 113 4.23 7.81 1.73
CA LYS A 113 3.79 7.59 0.36
C LYS A 113 2.68 8.58 0.06
N ASN A 114 2.86 9.40 -0.98
CA ASN A 114 1.85 10.39 -1.35
C ASN A 114 0.61 9.65 -1.87
N MET A 115 -0.52 9.83 -1.20
CA MET A 115 -1.78 9.18 -1.56
C MET A 115 -2.72 10.20 -2.18
N GLU A 116 -3.34 9.83 -3.29
CA GLU A 116 -4.40 10.60 -3.93
C GLU A 116 -5.73 9.85 -3.85
N PHE A 117 -6.84 10.58 -4.03
CA PHE A 117 -8.14 9.94 -4.20
C PHE A 117 -8.17 9.08 -5.47
N SER A 118 -9.06 8.10 -5.53
CA SER A 118 -9.17 7.17 -6.68
C SER A 118 -9.53 7.85 -8.01
N TYR A 119 -10.08 9.07 -7.98
CA TYR A 119 -10.31 9.89 -9.18
C TYR A 119 -9.13 10.84 -9.51
N GLY A 120 -8.07 10.82 -8.71
CA GLY A 120 -6.84 11.60 -8.88
C GLY A 120 -5.78 10.90 -9.73
N ILE A 121 -6.14 9.86 -10.47
CA ILE A 121 -5.23 9.05 -11.30
C ILE A 121 -4.39 9.92 -12.25
N PRO A 122 -4.94 10.92 -12.98
CA PRO A 122 -4.13 11.75 -13.87
C PRO A 122 -2.99 12.50 -13.15
N VAL A 123 -3.24 12.96 -11.91
CA VAL A 123 -2.24 13.63 -11.07
C VAL A 123 -1.14 12.65 -10.66
N ILE A 124 -1.51 11.42 -10.29
CA ILE A 124 -0.53 10.37 -9.98
C ILE A 124 0.36 10.08 -11.19
N PHE A 125 -0.20 9.91 -12.40
CA PHE A 125 0.61 9.68 -13.60
C PHE A 125 1.56 10.84 -13.94
N GLN A 126 1.16 12.09 -13.70
CA GLN A 126 2.06 13.23 -13.86
C GLN A 126 3.18 13.22 -12.81
N ASN A 127 2.88 12.82 -11.58
CA ASN A 127 3.85 12.71 -10.50
C ASN A 127 4.79 11.51 -10.66
N MET A 128 4.31 10.41 -11.23
CA MET A 128 5.12 9.21 -11.51
C MET A 128 6.34 9.53 -12.38
N LYS A 129 6.21 10.44 -13.34
CA LYS A 129 7.33 10.92 -14.18
C LYS A 129 8.42 11.67 -13.41
N LYS A 130 8.10 12.16 -12.21
CA LYS A 130 9.01 12.92 -11.34
C LYS A 130 9.57 12.06 -10.21
N LEU A 131 9.15 10.80 -10.10
CA LEU A 131 9.68 9.90 -9.08
C LEU A 131 11.16 9.64 -9.36
N ARG A 132 11.95 9.61 -8.29
CA ARG A 132 13.38 9.28 -8.35
C ARG A 132 13.65 7.79 -8.09
N HIS A 133 12.59 7.00 -7.97
CA HIS A 133 12.61 5.56 -7.78
C HIS A 133 11.70 4.89 -8.82
N ILE A 134 11.89 3.59 -9.01
CA ILE A 134 11.14 2.79 -9.98
C ILE A 134 9.67 2.68 -9.53
N SER A 135 8.75 2.82 -10.47
CA SER A 135 7.30 2.62 -10.28
C SER A 135 6.78 1.71 -11.38
N ASP A 136 6.04 0.66 -11.01
CA ASP A 136 5.59 -0.40 -11.91
C ASP A 136 4.06 -0.45 -12.08
N GLY A 137 3.34 0.52 -11.51
CA GLY A 137 1.88 0.56 -11.61
C GLY A 137 1.23 1.45 -10.55
N LEU A 138 -0.03 1.12 -10.22
CA LEU A 138 -0.83 1.79 -9.21
C LEU A 138 -1.31 0.80 -8.15
N ILE A 139 -1.45 1.28 -6.93
CA ILE A 139 -2.07 0.54 -5.82
C ILE A 139 -3.31 1.32 -5.37
N PHE A 140 -4.46 0.68 -5.43
CA PHE A 140 -5.71 1.19 -4.88
C PHE A 140 -5.93 0.56 -3.51
N THR A 141 -5.95 1.40 -2.48
CA THR A 141 -6.24 0.99 -1.10
C THR A 141 -7.62 1.49 -0.71
N SER A 142 -8.49 0.59 -0.27
CA SER A 142 -9.82 0.99 0.23
C SER A 142 -9.68 1.85 1.47
N ARG A 143 -10.34 3.02 1.47
CA ARG A 143 -10.35 3.90 2.65
C ARG A 143 -11.13 3.30 3.81
N GLU A 144 -12.26 2.67 3.50
CA GLU A 144 -13.24 2.22 4.51
C GLU A 144 -12.91 0.83 5.06
N ALA A 145 -12.22 -0.02 4.27
CA ALA A 145 -11.93 -1.38 4.68
C ALA A 145 -10.96 -1.43 5.88
N PRO A 146 -11.17 -2.39 6.80
CA PRO A 146 -10.15 -2.71 7.80
C PRO A 146 -8.88 -3.24 7.13
N TYR A 147 -7.76 -3.18 7.82
CA TYR A 147 -6.53 -3.85 7.39
C TYR A 147 -6.71 -5.37 7.51
N VAL A 148 -6.46 -6.10 6.42
CA VAL A 148 -6.53 -7.56 6.37
C VAL A 148 -5.12 -8.14 6.37
N PHE A 149 -4.90 -9.17 7.19
CA PHE A 149 -3.63 -9.90 7.17
C PHE A 149 -3.62 -10.91 6.02
N LYS A 150 -2.49 -11.00 5.30
CA LYS A 150 -2.28 -11.84 4.11
C LYS A 150 -2.95 -11.24 2.87
N THR A 151 -3.76 -12.03 2.16
CA THR A 151 -4.42 -11.59 0.93
C THR A 151 -5.60 -10.69 1.26
N ASP A 152 -5.60 -9.50 0.68
CA ASP A 152 -6.71 -8.54 0.76
C ASP A 152 -7.28 -8.31 -0.64
N GLU A 153 -8.53 -8.72 -0.85
CA GLU A 153 -9.23 -8.54 -2.12
C GLU A 153 -9.64 -7.07 -2.37
N MET A 154 -9.59 -6.22 -1.33
CA MET A 154 -9.89 -4.79 -1.41
C MET A 154 -8.65 -3.95 -1.75
N ILE A 155 -7.46 -4.56 -1.80
CA ILE A 155 -6.24 -3.92 -2.32
C ILE A 155 -6.07 -4.35 -3.77
N LEU A 156 -6.29 -3.40 -4.67
CA LEU A 156 -6.14 -3.64 -6.11
C LEU A 156 -4.78 -3.13 -6.56
N LYS A 157 -4.06 -3.99 -7.29
CA LYS A 157 -2.84 -3.60 -8.00
C LYS A 157 -3.17 -3.50 -9.48
N TRP A 158 -2.88 -2.35 -10.07
CA TRP A 158 -2.96 -2.16 -11.50
C TRP A 158 -1.55 -2.03 -12.05
N LYS A 159 -1.27 -2.72 -13.15
CA LYS A 159 -0.02 -2.63 -13.89
C LYS A 159 -0.33 -2.33 -15.35
N PRO A 160 0.47 -1.49 -16.03
CA PRO A 160 0.32 -1.37 -17.47
C PRO A 160 0.63 -2.72 -18.13
N PRO A 161 0.02 -3.02 -19.29
CA PRO A 161 0.26 -4.28 -20.01
C PRO A 161 1.74 -4.60 -20.21
N SER A 162 2.56 -3.57 -20.49
CA SER A 162 4.02 -3.71 -20.66
C SER A 162 4.79 -4.14 -19.41
N GLN A 163 4.14 -4.17 -18.25
CA GLN A 163 4.72 -4.66 -16.98
C GLN A 163 4.14 -6.04 -16.58
N ASN A 164 3.24 -6.60 -17.39
CA ASN A 164 2.83 -8.00 -17.28
C ASN A 164 3.76 -8.84 -18.14
N THR A 165 4.85 -9.27 -17.52
CA THR A 165 5.92 -10.00 -18.19
C THR A 165 5.83 -11.50 -17.94
N VAL A 166 6.36 -12.26 -18.89
CA VAL A 166 6.54 -13.70 -18.77
C VAL A 166 8.00 -14.00 -19.06
N ASP A 167 8.60 -14.87 -18.25
CA ASP A 167 9.92 -15.41 -18.55
C ASP A 167 9.78 -16.67 -19.44
N PHE A 168 10.38 -16.68 -20.62
CA PHE A 168 10.40 -17.79 -21.56
C PHE A 168 11.82 -18.35 -21.72
N LEU A 169 11.93 -19.60 -22.17
CA LEU A 169 13.16 -20.11 -22.76
C LEU A 169 13.20 -19.65 -24.23
N LEU A 170 14.23 -18.88 -24.59
CA LEU A 170 14.49 -18.43 -25.94
C LEU A 170 15.18 -19.54 -26.73
N SER A 171 14.73 -19.77 -27.96
CA SER A 171 15.38 -20.67 -28.91
C SER A 171 15.50 -19.99 -30.27
N LEU A 172 16.70 -19.89 -30.82
CA LEU A 172 16.98 -19.15 -32.05
C LEU A 172 17.08 -20.12 -33.25
N GLU A 173 16.33 -19.80 -34.31
CA GLU A 173 16.40 -20.51 -35.58
C GLU A 173 16.96 -19.55 -36.65
N PHE A 174 18.21 -19.78 -37.03
CA PHE A 174 18.91 -18.99 -38.04
C PHE A 174 18.60 -19.49 -39.46
N PRO A 175 18.55 -18.60 -40.46
CA PRO A 175 18.34 -19.01 -41.84
C PRO A 175 19.54 -19.80 -42.39
N LEU A 176 19.23 -20.81 -43.20
CA LEU A 176 20.24 -21.54 -43.99
C LEU A 176 20.56 -20.73 -45.25
N VAL A 177 21.84 -20.58 -45.52
CA VAL A 177 22.36 -19.93 -46.72
C VAL A 177 23.21 -20.92 -47.50
N ASN A 178 23.04 -20.93 -48.81
CA ASN A 178 23.86 -21.72 -49.73
C ASN A 178 24.78 -20.76 -50.49
N GLN A 179 26.08 -20.87 -50.26
CA GLN A 179 27.10 -20.16 -51.05
C GLN A 179 28.09 -21.19 -51.60
N ASP A 180 28.34 -21.12 -52.90
CA ASP A 180 29.27 -21.99 -53.62
C ASP A 180 29.03 -23.51 -53.44
N GLY A 181 27.79 -23.91 -53.16
CA GLY A 181 27.39 -25.31 -52.97
C GLY A 181 27.53 -25.84 -51.54
N GLU A 182 27.95 -25.01 -50.59
CA GLU A 182 27.98 -25.34 -49.16
C GLU A 182 26.81 -24.66 -48.43
N GLU A 183 26.05 -25.46 -47.67
CA GLU A 183 24.95 -24.98 -46.83
C GLU A 183 25.44 -24.74 -45.40
N PHE A 184 25.29 -23.52 -44.90
CA PHE A 184 25.61 -23.17 -43.51
C PHE A 184 24.55 -22.23 -42.91
N LEU A 185 24.54 -22.14 -41.59
CA LEU A 185 23.68 -21.20 -40.86
C LEU A 185 24.29 -19.80 -40.88
N ASP A 186 23.51 -18.82 -41.30
CA ASP A 186 23.90 -17.41 -41.22
C ASP A 186 23.56 -16.86 -39.84
N TYR A 187 24.56 -16.83 -38.96
CA TYR A 187 24.45 -16.30 -37.61
C TYR A 187 24.42 -14.77 -37.54
N ASP A 188 24.75 -14.07 -38.63
CA ASP A 188 24.69 -12.61 -38.71
C ASP A 188 23.28 -12.13 -39.08
N ALA A 189 22.56 -12.94 -39.85
CA ALA A 189 21.16 -12.72 -40.19
C ALA A 189 20.24 -12.82 -38.97
N LYS A 190 19.13 -12.06 -39.02
CA LYS A 190 18.12 -12.05 -37.94
C LYS A 190 17.40 -13.41 -37.86
N PRO A 191 17.46 -14.13 -36.74
CA PRO A 191 16.82 -15.42 -36.58
C PRO A 191 15.31 -15.31 -36.30
N ILE A 192 14.60 -16.42 -36.45
CA ILE A 192 13.29 -16.61 -35.81
C ILE A 192 13.53 -16.90 -34.33
N CYS A 193 12.94 -16.08 -33.46
CA CYS A 193 13.11 -16.19 -32.01
C CYS A 193 11.92 -16.94 -31.41
N HIS A 194 12.06 -18.24 -31.18
CA HIS A 194 11.01 -19.07 -30.57
C HIS A 194 10.95 -18.88 -29.05
N LEU A 195 9.74 -18.73 -28.52
CA LEU A 195 9.48 -18.61 -27.09
C LEU A 195 8.84 -19.89 -26.55
N LYS A 196 9.52 -20.53 -25.61
CA LYS A 196 9.06 -21.77 -24.99
C LYS A 196 8.73 -21.56 -23.51
N ILE A 197 7.63 -22.14 -23.04
CA ILE A 197 7.25 -22.17 -21.63
C ILE A 197 7.65 -23.49 -20.98
N TRP A 198 7.88 -23.45 -19.67
CA TRP A 198 8.26 -24.62 -18.92
C TRP A 198 7.04 -25.43 -18.48
N MET A 199 7.07 -26.74 -18.76
CA MET A 199 5.98 -27.69 -18.43
C MET A 199 6.34 -28.61 -17.25
N GLY A 200 7.49 -28.40 -16.61
CA GLY A 200 8.02 -29.27 -15.56
C GLY A 200 9.10 -30.22 -16.08
N ASN A 201 10.04 -30.60 -15.19
CA ASN A 201 11.23 -31.40 -15.52
C ASN A 201 12.00 -30.75 -16.69
N GLU A 202 12.38 -31.53 -17.70
CA GLU A 202 13.08 -31.05 -18.91
C GLU A 202 12.12 -30.74 -20.07
N ARG A 203 10.82 -30.61 -19.81
CA ARG A 203 9.82 -30.41 -20.85
C ARG A 203 9.51 -28.93 -21.06
N TYR A 204 9.60 -28.52 -22.32
CA TYR A 204 9.27 -27.19 -22.79
C TYR A 204 8.25 -27.27 -23.92
N GLN A 205 7.34 -26.29 -23.97
CA GLN A 205 6.34 -26.17 -25.03
C GLN A 205 6.54 -24.86 -25.77
N LEU A 206 6.65 -24.93 -27.10
CA LEU A 206 6.63 -23.74 -27.96
C LEU A 206 5.28 -23.03 -27.81
N VAL A 207 5.33 -21.73 -27.56
CA VAL A 207 4.14 -20.88 -27.47
C VAL A 207 3.99 -20.05 -28.73
N GLU A 208 4.99 -19.22 -29.01
CA GLU A 208 4.93 -18.22 -30.08
C GLU A 208 6.35 -17.76 -30.44
N THR A 209 6.46 -16.76 -31.31
CA THR A 209 7.72 -16.12 -31.65
C THR A 209 7.82 -14.72 -31.07
N MET A 210 9.01 -14.36 -30.61
CA MET A 210 9.34 -13.00 -30.20
C MET A 210 9.57 -12.16 -31.46
N TYR A 211 8.90 -11.02 -31.52
CA TYR A 211 9.19 -10.01 -32.53
C TYR A 211 10.45 -9.25 -32.12
N LEU A 212 11.37 -9.05 -33.06
CA LEU A 212 12.56 -8.19 -32.93
C LEU A 212 12.67 -7.26 -34.14
N THR A 213 13.02 -6.00 -33.89
CA THR A 213 13.45 -5.08 -34.96
C THR A 213 14.89 -5.37 -35.36
N ASP A 214 15.32 -4.88 -36.52
CA ASP A 214 16.70 -5.05 -36.97
C ASP A 214 17.68 -4.36 -36.01
N ASP A 215 17.34 -3.16 -35.52
CA ASP A 215 18.13 -2.45 -34.52
C ASP A 215 18.26 -3.23 -33.18
N GLU A 216 17.18 -3.87 -32.73
CA GLU A 216 17.22 -4.70 -31.51
C GLU A 216 18.08 -5.94 -31.70
N TRP A 217 18.06 -6.54 -32.90
CA TRP A 217 18.93 -7.66 -33.22
C TRP A 217 20.41 -7.26 -33.18
N GLU A 218 20.77 -6.12 -33.78
CA GLU A 218 22.15 -5.59 -33.70
C GLU A 218 22.57 -5.29 -32.25
N GLN A 219 21.66 -4.77 -31.43
CA GLN A 219 21.93 -4.58 -30.00
C GLN A 219 22.18 -5.89 -29.27
N LEU A 220 21.37 -6.93 -29.52
CA LEU A 220 21.55 -8.23 -28.90
C LEU A 220 22.86 -8.88 -29.35
N LYS A 221 23.23 -8.79 -30.63
CA LYS A 221 24.54 -9.22 -31.13
C LYS A 221 25.69 -8.48 -30.45
N SER A 222 25.54 -7.18 -30.18
CA SER A 222 26.58 -6.37 -29.55
C SER A 222 26.94 -6.80 -28.11
N LEU A 223 26.09 -7.59 -27.45
CA LEU A 223 26.38 -8.18 -26.14
C LEU A 223 27.55 -9.17 -26.20
N ASN A 224 27.84 -9.73 -27.38
CA ASN A 224 28.93 -10.68 -27.61
C ASN A 224 28.93 -11.87 -26.64
N GLU A 225 27.73 -12.38 -26.36
CA GLU A 225 27.48 -13.53 -25.51
C GLU A 225 26.49 -14.49 -26.20
N PRO A 226 26.48 -15.79 -25.86
CA PRO A 226 25.47 -16.72 -26.37
C PRO A 226 24.07 -16.23 -26.00
N LEU A 227 23.18 -16.19 -26.99
CA LEU A 227 21.80 -15.74 -26.83
C LEU A 227 20.80 -16.90 -26.78
N ASP A 228 21.15 -18.02 -27.42
CA ASP A 228 20.30 -19.21 -27.53
C ASP A 228 20.21 -19.99 -26.20
N ASP A 229 19.11 -20.70 -26.00
CA ASP A 229 18.78 -21.47 -24.79
C ASP A 229 18.89 -20.69 -23.47
N ARG A 230 18.60 -19.38 -23.52
CA ARG A 230 18.57 -18.50 -22.34
C ARG A 230 17.16 -18.11 -21.93
N ILE A 231 17.01 -17.81 -20.64
CA ILE A 231 15.73 -17.31 -20.13
C ILE A 231 15.63 -15.82 -20.44
N VAL A 232 14.58 -15.45 -21.16
CA VAL A 232 14.26 -14.08 -21.56
C VAL A 232 12.96 -13.64 -20.92
N GLU A 233 12.95 -12.47 -20.30
CA GLU A 233 11.72 -11.81 -19.87
C GLU A 233 11.13 -11.05 -21.06
N CYS A 234 9.87 -11.33 -21.37
CA CYS A 234 9.14 -10.70 -22.48
C CYS A 234 7.82 -10.08 -22.00
N TYR A 235 7.34 -9.09 -22.75
CA TYR A 235 6.00 -8.49 -22.57
C TYR A 235 5.28 -8.42 -23.91
N GLN A 236 3.95 -8.27 -23.89
CA GLN A 236 3.16 -8.02 -25.10
C GLN A 236 3.04 -6.51 -25.38
N ASP A 237 3.36 -6.11 -26.63
CA ASP A 237 3.12 -4.75 -27.10
C ASP A 237 1.64 -4.50 -27.45
N GLU A 238 1.32 -3.26 -27.85
CA GLU A 238 -0.04 -2.86 -28.24
C GLU A 238 -0.60 -3.63 -29.46
N LYS A 239 0.26 -4.33 -30.21
CA LYS A 239 -0.12 -5.19 -31.33
C LYS A 239 -0.17 -6.68 -30.93
N HIS A 240 -0.14 -6.97 -29.63
CA HIS A 240 -0.10 -8.32 -29.06
C HIS A 240 1.12 -9.15 -29.48
N ARG A 241 2.23 -8.49 -29.83
CA ARG A 241 3.48 -9.18 -30.17
C ARG A 241 4.36 -9.28 -28.94
N TRP A 242 4.99 -10.43 -28.73
CA TRP A 242 5.99 -10.59 -27.68
C TRP A 242 7.27 -9.81 -28.01
N ARG A 243 7.75 -9.04 -27.04
CA ARG A 243 8.94 -8.18 -27.16
C ARG A 243 9.97 -8.54 -26.11
N TYR A 244 11.23 -8.41 -26.48
CA TYR A 244 12.35 -8.54 -25.55
C TYR A 244 12.27 -7.46 -24.45
N MET A 245 12.49 -7.86 -23.19
CA MET A 245 12.68 -6.93 -22.08
C MET A 245 14.10 -7.03 -21.53
N ARG A 246 14.52 -8.24 -21.11
CA ARG A 246 15.87 -8.52 -20.59
C ARG A 246 16.13 -10.01 -20.50
N PHE A 247 17.39 -10.40 -20.42
CA PHE A 247 17.77 -11.74 -19.96
C PHE A 247 17.57 -11.91 -18.45
N ARG A 248 17.31 -13.15 -18.06
CA ARG A 248 17.05 -13.62 -16.69
C ARG A 248 18.06 -14.68 -16.30
N ASP A 249 19.32 -14.29 -16.26
CA ASP A 249 20.42 -15.18 -15.86
C ASP A 249 20.33 -15.60 -14.38
N ASP A 250 19.42 -14.98 -13.61
CA ASP A 250 19.03 -15.40 -12.27
C ASP A 250 18.14 -16.65 -12.22
N LYS A 251 17.77 -17.22 -13.37
CA LYS A 251 16.81 -18.31 -13.48
C LYS A 251 17.31 -19.46 -14.35
N ASP A 252 17.14 -20.67 -13.83
CA ASP A 252 17.43 -21.90 -14.59
C ASP A 252 16.33 -22.25 -15.60
N ASN A 253 15.09 -21.82 -15.35
CA ASN A 253 13.92 -22.15 -16.18
C ASN A 253 13.02 -20.93 -16.36
N GLY A 254 12.27 -20.93 -17.47
CA GLY A 254 11.17 -20.00 -17.70
C GLY A 254 10.01 -20.17 -16.71
N ASN A 255 8.96 -19.37 -16.87
CA ASN A 255 7.76 -19.53 -16.08
C ASN A 255 7.05 -20.85 -16.39
N HIS A 256 6.57 -21.50 -15.33
CA HIS A 256 5.70 -22.67 -15.46
C HIS A 256 4.38 -22.29 -16.14
N PHE A 257 3.79 -23.20 -16.91
CA PHE A 257 2.49 -22.99 -17.59
C PHE A 257 1.41 -22.36 -16.70
N THR A 258 1.30 -22.78 -15.43
CA THR A 258 0.30 -22.22 -14.51
C THR A 258 0.51 -20.74 -14.18
N ILE A 259 1.75 -20.26 -14.23
CA ILE A 259 2.07 -18.84 -14.06
C ILE A 259 1.79 -18.11 -15.37
N PHE A 260 2.26 -18.68 -16.49
CA PHE A 260 1.96 -18.16 -17.83
C PHE A 260 0.46 -17.93 -18.03
N SER A 261 -0.40 -18.93 -17.79
CA SER A 261 -1.86 -18.78 -17.95
C SER A 261 -2.44 -17.66 -17.08
N LYS A 262 -1.92 -17.46 -15.86
CA LYS A 262 -2.38 -16.35 -15.01
C LYS A 262 -1.97 -14.98 -15.56
N VAL A 263 -0.78 -14.90 -16.14
CA VAL A 263 -0.31 -13.66 -16.78
C VAL A 263 -1.13 -13.38 -18.03
N ILE A 264 -1.38 -14.38 -18.88
CA ILE A 264 -2.23 -14.24 -20.06
C ILE A 264 -3.64 -13.77 -19.70
N ASN A 265 -4.30 -14.43 -18.74
CA ASN A 265 -5.62 -13.97 -18.28
C ASN A 265 -5.56 -12.51 -17.76
N SER A 266 -4.48 -12.13 -17.08
CA SER A 266 -4.31 -10.74 -16.62
C SER A 266 -4.04 -9.73 -17.74
N ILE A 267 -3.52 -10.18 -18.89
CA ILE A 267 -3.33 -9.35 -20.09
C ILE A 267 -4.66 -9.22 -20.83
N GLU A 268 -5.42 -10.31 -20.95
CA GLU A 268 -6.74 -10.32 -21.60
C GLU A 268 -7.77 -9.49 -20.82
N ASP A 269 -7.81 -9.61 -19.49
CA ASP A 269 -8.67 -8.82 -18.60
C ASP A 269 -8.06 -7.44 -18.25
N CYS A 270 -7.06 -6.97 -19.00
CA CYS A 270 -6.33 -5.77 -18.64
C CYS A 270 -7.17 -4.51 -18.82
N VAL A 271 -7.31 -3.75 -17.73
CA VAL A 271 -7.82 -2.38 -17.80
C VAL A 271 -6.69 -1.49 -18.35
N THR A 272 -6.94 -0.79 -19.45
CA THR A 272 -5.98 0.15 -20.03
C THR A 272 -5.85 1.43 -19.19
N LYS A 273 -4.78 2.19 -19.43
CA LYS A 273 -4.60 3.48 -18.78
C LYS A 273 -5.71 4.46 -19.18
N GLU A 274 -6.13 4.41 -20.44
CA GLU A 274 -7.15 5.27 -21.03
C GLU A 274 -8.52 5.00 -20.39
N GLU A 275 -8.85 3.73 -20.14
CA GLU A 275 -10.05 3.33 -19.39
C GLU A 275 -10.02 3.79 -17.93
N LEU A 276 -8.87 3.71 -17.26
CA LEU A 276 -8.72 4.28 -15.91
C LEU A 276 -8.99 5.78 -15.90
N PHE A 277 -8.51 6.50 -16.91
CA PHE A 277 -8.69 7.95 -17.03
C PHE A 277 -10.16 8.30 -17.29
N SER A 278 -10.82 7.59 -18.20
CA SER A 278 -12.23 7.82 -18.53
C SER A 278 -13.17 7.52 -17.34
N ALA A 279 -12.80 6.58 -16.47
CA ALA A 279 -13.55 6.27 -15.26
C ALA A 279 -13.48 7.36 -14.16
N CYS A 280 -12.45 8.22 -14.16
CA CYS A 280 -12.17 9.16 -13.06
C CYS A 280 -13.33 10.11 -12.76
N ASP A 281 -13.98 10.68 -13.77
CA ASP A 281 -15.08 11.63 -13.58
C ASP A 281 -16.32 10.97 -12.97
N SER A 282 -16.65 9.76 -13.43
CA SER A 282 -17.72 8.96 -12.85
C SER A 282 -17.42 8.62 -11.39
N ILE A 283 -16.19 8.18 -11.08
CA ILE A 283 -15.76 7.88 -9.71
C ILE A 283 -15.89 9.12 -8.82
N LYS A 284 -15.43 10.28 -9.28
CA LYS A 284 -15.51 11.56 -8.55
C LYS A 284 -16.95 11.98 -8.28
N LYS A 285 -17.82 11.89 -9.29
CA LYS A 285 -19.25 12.21 -9.16
C LYS A 285 -19.89 11.35 -8.06
N HIS A 286 -19.72 10.02 -8.13
CA HIS A 286 -20.31 9.11 -7.15
C HIS A 286 -19.68 9.25 -5.76
N TRP A 287 -18.39 9.56 -5.67
CA TRP A 287 -17.75 9.87 -4.39
C TRP A 287 -18.37 11.10 -3.72
N LYS A 288 -18.56 12.20 -4.46
CA LYS A 288 -19.22 13.42 -3.94
C LYS A 288 -20.65 13.17 -3.48
N ILE A 289 -21.41 12.35 -4.21
CA ILE A 289 -22.76 11.95 -3.81
C ILE A 289 -22.73 11.19 -2.47
N ARG A 290 -21.84 10.19 -2.35
CA ARG A 290 -21.69 9.42 -1.10
C ARG A 290 -21.26 10.30 0.07
N GLN A 291 -20.38 11.26 -0.17
CA GLN A 291 -19.92 12.21 0.85
C GLN A 291 -21.09 13.06 1.37
N LYS A 292 -21.86 13.68 0.46
CA LYS A 292 -23.04 14.48 0.85
C LYS A 292 -24.03 13.66 1.67
N LEU A 293 -24.33 12.43 1.24
CA LEU A 293 -25.22 11.53 1.98
C LEU A 293 -24.68 11.17 3.37
N ALA A 294 -23.36 10.99 3.51
CA ALA A 294 -22.74 10.74 4.82
C ALA A 294 -22.84 11.97 5.73
N ASP A 295 -22.59 13.16 5.20
CA ASP A 295 -22.69 14.42 5.95
C ASP A 295 -24.14 14.71 6.39
N ASP A 296 -25.12 14.45 5.53
CA ASP A 296 -26.54 14.56 5.84
C ASP A 296 -26.95 13.59 6.97
N ARG A 297 -26.48 12.34 6.92
CA ARG A 297 -26.70 11.36 8.00
C ARG A 297 -26.09 11.80 9.32
N MET A 298 -24.83 12.26 9.31
CA MET A 298 -24.15 12.75 10.53
C MET A 298 -24.88 13.96 11.13
N ARG A 299 -25.34 14.89 10.29
CA ARG A 299 -26.13 16.05 10.75
C ARG A 299 -27.44 15.62 11.41
N ALA A 300 -28.19 14.72 10.77
CA ALA A 300 -29.43 14.19 11.32
C ALA A 300 -29.22 13.44 12.66
N GLU A 301 -28.14 12.67 12.77
CA GLU A 301 -27.78 11.97 14.02
C GLU A 301 -27.42 12.95 15.14
N HIS A 302 -26.62 13.99 14.84
CA HIS A 302 -26.31 15.05 15.80
C HIS A 302 -27.55 15.83 16.24
N GLU A 303 -28.50 16.09 15.35
CA GLU A 303 -29.78 16.73 15.69
C GLU A 303 -30.64 15.85 16.60
N ARG A 304 -30.74 14.55 16.30
CA ARG A 304 -31.44 13.58 17.15
C ARG A 304 -30.84 13.52 18.55
N HIS A 305 -29.52 13.37 18.65
CA HIS A 305 -28.82 13.32 19.94
C HIS A 305 -28.99 14.63 20.74
N ARG A 306 -28.96 15.80 20.08
CA ARG A 306 -29.26 17.09 20.73
C ARG A 306 -30.70 17.14 21.25
N ALA A 307 -31.67 16.68 20.47
CA ALA A 307 -33.07 16.66 20.88
C ALA A 307 -33.32 15.69 22.04
N GLU A 308 -32.70 14.51 22.03
CA GLU A 308 -32.76 13.53 23.14
C GLU A 308 -32.15 14.09 24.41
N LYS A 309 -30.97 14.72 24.32
CA LYS A 309 -30.33 15.38 25.46
C LYS A 309 -31.20 16.49 26.06
N ALA A 310 -31.82 17.31 25.21
CA ALA A 310 -32.74 18.37 25.65
C ALA A 310 -34.02 17.81 26.30
N LYS A 311 -34.58 16.71 25.77
CA LYS A 311 -35.71 16.01 26.41
C LYS A 311 -35.33 15.46 27.78
N TRP A 312 -34.19 14.79 27.88
CA TRP A 312 -33.69 14.25 29.15
C TRP A 312 -33.48 15.36 30.18
N GLN A 313 -32.87 16.49 29.80
CA GLN A 313 -32.72 17.65 30.69
C GLN A 313 -34.06 18.18 31.21
N ARG A 314 -35.05 18.37 30.32
CA ARG A 314 -36.40 18.80 30.72
C ARG A 314 -37.09 17.80 31.66
N GLU A 315 -36.88 16.50 31.46
CA GLU A 315 -37.44 15.48 32.34
C GLU A 315 -36.79 15.51 33.73
N GLN A 316 -35.47 15.72 33.81
CA GLN A 316 -34.75 15.91 35.08
C GLN A 316 -35.24 17.16 35.81
N GLU A 317 -35.41 18.29 35.10
CA GLU A 317 -35.96 19.52 35.67
C GLU A 317 -37.39 19.32 36.21
N ARG A 318 -38.26 18.60 35.47
CA ARG A 318 -39.62 18.27 35.93
C ARG A 318 -39.63 17.37 37.16
N ARG A 319 -38.78 16.33 37.19
CA ARG A 319 -38.65 15.46 38.38
C ARG A 319 -38.17 16.23 39.59
N HIS A 320 -37.17 17.11 39.41
CA HIS A 320 -36.69 17.98 40.48
C HIS A 320 -37.79 18.92 40.98
N ALA A 321 -38.55 19.56 40.08
CA ALA A 321 -39.67 20.41 40.45
C ALA A 321 -40.80 19.65 41.19
N GLN A 322 -41.11 18.41 40.79
CA GLN A 322 -42.11 17.58 41.48
C GLN A 322 -41.65 17.16 42.89
N LEU A 323 -40.36 16.89 43.08
CA LEU A 323 -39.79 16.60 44.41
C LEU A 323 -39.84 17.82 45.34
N HIS A 324 -39.61 19.02 44.83
CA HIS A 324 -39.78 20.26 45.61
C HIS A 324 -41.25 20.50 45.98
N HIS A 325 -42.18 20.31 45.05
CA HIS A 325 -43.62 20.48 45.34
C HIS A 325 -44.19 19.42 46.31
N SER A 326 -43.61 18.22 46.35
CA SER A 326 -44.00 17.17 47.30
C SER A 326 -43.43 17.38 48.71
N ASN A 327 -42.34 18.15 48.87
CA ASN A 327 -41.80 18.51 50.18
C ASN A 327 -42.54 19.69 50.83
N ASP A 328 -43.15 20.57 50.03
CA ASP A 328 -44.00 21.67 50.54
C ASP A 328 -45.40 21.21 50.96
N ALA A 329 -45.79 19.97 50.64
CA ALA A 329 -47.09 19.37 51.00
C ALA A 329 -47.05 18.46 52.24
N VAL A 330 -45.92 18.40 52.96
CA VAL A 330 -45.80 17.64 54.21
C VAL A 330 -45.98 18.58 55.41
N ASP A 331 -47.13 18.43 56.07
CA ASP A 331 -47.47 19.05 57.36
C ASP A 331 -46.33 18.86 58.39
N PRO A 332 -45.82 19.91 59.06
CA PRO A 332 -44.66 19.83 59.95
C PRO A 332 -44.82 18.95 61.21
N GLU A 333 -46.00 18.40 61.52
CA GLU A 333 -46.26 17.79 62.83
C GLU A 333 -46.01 16.27 62.97
N LYS A 334 -45.46 15.56 61.97
CA LYS A 334 -45.10 14.14 62.14
C LYS A 334 -43.66 13.82 61.79
N ARG A 335 -42.72 14.33 62.59
CA ARG A 335 -41.38 13.75 62.75
C ARG A 335 -41.02 13.62 64.23
N LYS A 336 -41.44 12.50 64.85
CA LYS A 336 -40.77 11.90 66.01
C LYS A 336 -40.86 10.37 65.91
N GLY A 337 -39.69 9.73 66.00
CA GLY A 337 -39.48 8.26 65.96
C GLY A 337 -39.28 7.76 64.52
N GLU A 338 -38.24 7.02 64.14
CA GLU A 338 -37.26 6.23 64.88
C GLU A 338 -35.96 6.14 64.05
N PHE A 339 -34.83 6.01 64.75
CA PHE A 339 -33.54 5.58 64.23
C PHE A 339 -33.63 4.12 63.77
N ILE A 340 -33.31 3.79 62.52
CA ILE A 340 -32.67 2.51 62.13
C ILE A 340 -31.70 2.75 60.97
N ASP A 341 -30.51 2.18 61.17
CA ASP A 341 -29.30 2.12 60.37
C ASP A 341 -29.45 1.17 59.16
N SER A 342 -29.00 1.59 57.96
CA SER A 342 -28.52 0.67 56.91
C SER A 342 -27.87 1.44 55.75
N GLU A 343 -26.57 1.23 55.60
CA GLU A 343 -25.77 1.52 54.42
C GLU A 343 -26.38 0.93 53.14
N GLN A 344 -26.41 1.71 52.04
CA GLN A 344 -26.08 1.20 50.70
C GLN A 344 -25.94 2.35 49.67
N ASP A 345 -24.77 2.35 49.04
CA ASP A 345 -24.23 3.35 48.12
C ASP A 345 -24.60 3.00 46.65
N PRO A 346 -25.26 3.87 45.85
CA PRO A 346 -25.52 3.59 44.44
C PRO A 346 -24.43 4.19 43.54
N LYS A 347 -23.71 3.27 42.91
CA LYS A 347 -22.71 3.48 41.85
C LYS A 347 -23.19 4.46 40.76
N LYS A 348 -22.35 5.46 40.49
CA LYS A 348 -22.40 6.30 39.27
C LYS A 348 -22.18 5.44 38.00
N PRO A 349 -22.87 5.72 36.89
CA PRO A 349 -22.47 5.21 35.58
C PRO A 349 -21.22 5.96 35.09
N LYS A 350 -20.21 5.21 34.62
CA LYS A 350 -18.97 5.72 34.06
C LYS A 350 -19.21 6.39 32.69
N VAL A 351 -18.56 7.53 32.48
CA VAL A 351 -18.25 8.12 31.17
C VAL A 351 -16.97 7.47 30.64
#